data_AF-A0A0J7N437-F1
#
_entry.id   AF-A0A0J7N437-F1
#
_cell.length_a   1.000
_cell.length_b   1.000
_cell.length_c   1.000
_cell.angle_alpha   90.00
_cell.angle_beta   90.00
_cell.angle_gamma   90.00
#
_symmetry.space_group_name_H-M   'P 1'
#
loop_
_entity.id
_entity.type
_entity.pdbx_description
1 polymer ?
#
loop_
_entity_poly.entity_id
_entity_poly.type
_entity_poly.pdbx_seq_one_letter_code
_entity_poly.pdbx_strand_id
1 'polypeptide(L)'
;MKSITRTLENFKKLEKAKKTRAVVQYRINLLHEQFAKVQDLDVELYTAADETLRTTNAYFKEDHLLKCEGDYHTALDIMHE
;
A
#
# COMPACT_ATOMS: atom_id res chain seq x y z
N MET A 1 4.42 3.76 2.00
CA MET A 1 3.53 3.00 2.91
C MET A 1 2.38 3.80 3.49
N LYS A 2 2.58 4.93 4.19
CA LYS A 2 1.47 5.72 4.79
C LYS A 2 0.36 6.15 3.81
N SER A 3 0.62 6.18 2.50
CA SER A 3 -0.42 6.51 1.50
C SER A 3 -1.46 5.40 1.35
N ILE A 4 -1.09 4.12 1.41
CA ILE A 4 -2.01 2.98 1.26
C ILE A 4 -2.98 2.94 2.44
N THR A 5 -2.46 3.05 3.66
CA THR A 5 -3.28 3.11 4.89
C THR A 5 -4.23 4.32 4.87
N ARG A 6 -3.77 5.50 4.42
CA ARG A 6 -4.63 6.70 4.30
C ARG A 6 -5.69 6.58 3.21
N THR A 7 -5.37 5.93 2.09
CA THR A 7 -6.34 5.68 1.01
C THR A 7 -7.51 4.84 1.53
N LEU A 8 -7.23 3.83 2.35
CA LEU A 8 -8.25 3.00 2.99
C LEU A 8 -9.10 3.78 4.01
N GLU A 9 -8.46 4.51 4.93
CA GLU A 9 -9.19 5.32 5.92
C GLU A 9 -10.11 6.35 5.25
N ASN A 10 -9.62 6.99 4.19
CA ASN A 10 -10.41 7.96 3.42
C ASN A 10 -11.57 7.29 2.67
N PHE A 11 -11.41 6.05 2.22
CA PHE A 11 -12.50 5.28 1.61
C PHE A 11 -13.54 4.83 2.63
N LYS A 12 -13.13 4.44 3.85
CA LYS A 12 -14.07 4.11 4.94
C LYS A 12 -14.92 5.31 5.36
N LYS A 13 -14.35 6.52 5.31
CA LYS A 13 -15.04 7.79 5.63
C LYS A 13 -16.01 8.28 4.55
N LEU A 14 -15.96 7.71 3.33
CA LEU A 14 -16.90 8.06 2.28
C LEU A 14 -18.30 7.56 2.62
N GLU A 15 -19.26 8.47 2.59
CA GLU A 15 -20.68 8.15 2.70
C GLU A 15 -21.08 7.15 1.61
N LYS A 16 -21.95 6.17 1.94
CA LYS A 16 -22.38 5.11 1.01
C LYS A 16 -22.86 5.65 -0.34
N ALA A 17 -23.60 6.77 -0.34
CA ALA A 17 -24.10 7.41 -1.56
C ALA A 17 -22.99 7.86 -2.54
N LYS A 18 -21.77 8.08 -2.04
CA LYS A 18 -20.60 8.51 -2.83
C LYS A 18 -19.71 7.34 -3.27
N LYS A 19 -19.99 6.11 -2.80
CA LYS A 19 -19.30 4.88 -3.24
C LYS A 19 -19.94 4.33 -4.51
N THR A 20 -19.98 5.14 -5.56
CA THR A 20 -20.43 4.65 -6.87
C THR A 20 -19.42 3.69 -7.45
N ARG A 21 -19.85 2.77 -8.32
CA ARG A 21 -18.97 1.81 -8.98
C ARG A 21 -17.76 2.47 -9.65
N ALA A 22 -17.95 3.61 -10.31
CA ALA A 22 -16.88 4.37 -10.95
C ALA A 22 -15.86 4.92 -9.92
N VAL A 23 -16.32 5.43 -8.78
CA VAL A 23 -15.46 5.95 -7.71
C VAL A 23 -14.67 4.82 -7.05
N VAL A 24 -15.31 3.68 -6.81
CA VAL A 24 -14.66 2.48 -6.27
C VAL A 24 -13.58 1.98 -7.22
N GLN A 25 -13.89 1.81 -8.50
CA GLN A 25 -12.93 1.37 -9.51
C GLN A 25 -11.74 2.32 -9.64
N TYR A 26 -11.99 3.64 -9.65
CA TYR A 26 -10.92 4.64 -9.67
C TYR A 26 -10.00 4.51 -8.45
N ARG A 27 -10.56 4.26 -7.26
CA ARG A 27 -9.76 4.10 -6.03
C ARG A 27 -8.97 2.79 -6.02
N ILE A 28 -9.52 1.71 -6.54
CA ILE A 28 -8.79 0.44 -6.74
C ILE A 28 -7.61 0.65 -7.69
N ASN A 29 -7.82 1.32 -8.82
CA ASN A 29 -6.74 1.63 -9.77
C ASN A 29 -5.64 2.48 -9.12
N LEU A 30 -6.02 3.52 -8.38
CA LEU A 30 -5.08 4.35 -7.64
C LEU A 30 -4.30 3.54 -6.58
N LEU A 31 -4.97 2.61 -5.91
CA LEU A 31 -4.36 1.72 -4.92
C LEU A 31 -3.32 0.79 -5.57
N HIS A 32 -3.64 0.21 -6.75
CA HIS A 32 -2.69 -0.57 -7.54
C HIS A 32 -1.46 0.25 -7.95
N GLU A 33 -1.66 1.45 -8.50
CA GLU A 33 -0.55 2.33 -8.90
C GLU A 33 0.34 2.71 -7.72
N GLN A 34 -0.25 2.96 -6.55
CA GLN A 34 0.50 3.27 -5.34
C GLN A 34 1.29 2.07 -4.83
N PHE A 35 0.71 0.87 -4.89
CA PHE A 35 1.38 -0.34 -4.45
C PHE A 35 2.54 -0.73 -5.37
N ALA A 36 2.34 -0.64 -6.70
CA ALA A 36 3.42 -0.87 -7.67
C ALA A 36 4.64 0.03 -7.39
N LYS A 37 4.42 1.33 -7.13
CA LYS A 37 5.50 2.26 -6.76
C LYS A 37 6.21 1.87 -5.47
N VAL A 38 5.49 1.29 -4.50
CA VAL A 38 6.11 0.80 -3.26
C VAL A 38 6.99 -0.42 -3.55
N GLN A 39 6.56 -1.32 -4.43
CA GLN A 39 7.36 -2.48 -4.83
C GLN A 39 8.62 -2.05 -5.59
N ASP A 40 8.50 -1.12 -6.54
CA ASP A 40 9.66 -0.60 -7.28
C ASP A 40 10.68 0.05 -6.34
N LEU A 41 10.22 0.91 -5.42
CA LEU A 41 11.08 1.54 -4.42
C LEU A 41 11.72 0.52 -3.47
N ASP A 42 11.02 -0.55 -3.12
CA ASP A 42 11.59 -1.60 -2.28
C ASP A 42 12.74 -2.32 -2.98
N VAL A 43 12.58 -2.65 -4.26
CA VAL A 43 13.66 -3.23 -5.08
C VAL A 43 14.85 -2.28 -5.18
N GLU A 44 14.61 -0.98 -5.42
CA GLU A 44 15.67 0.03 -5.45
C GLU A 44 16.41 0.14 -4.10
N LEU A 45 15.67 0.15 -2.99
CA LEU A 45 16.25 0.19 -1.65
C LEU A 45 17.06 -1.08 -1.35
N TYR A 46 16.52 -2.24 -1.70
CA TYR A 46 17.20 -3.52 -1.47
C TYR A 46 18.49 -3.59 -2.28
N THR A 47 18.46 -3.21 -3.55
CA THR A 47 19.64 -3.22 -4.44
C THR A 47 20.70 -2.20 -4.03
N ALA A 48 20.32 -1.03 -3.52
CA ALA A 48 21.23 0.00 -3.03
C ALA A 48 21.82 -0.30 -1.64
N ALA A 49 21.13 -1.12 -0.83
CA ALA A 49 21.59 -1.47 0.52
C ALA A 49 22.64 -2.57 0.50
N ASP A 50 23.74 -2.35 1.21
CA ASP A 50 24.71 -3.40 1.53
C ASP A 50 24.19 -4.37 2.61
N GLU A 51 24.92 -5.45 2.86
CA GLU A 51 24.54 -6.48 3.82
C GLU A 51 24.40 -5.95 5.26
N THR A 52 25.20 -4.93 5.63
CA THR A 52 25.12 -4.31 6.95
C THR A 52 23.83 -3.51 7.08
N LEU A 53 23.46 -2.73 6.06
CA LEU A 53 22.21 -1.98 6.04
C LEU A 53 20.99 -2.90 6.02
N ARG A 54 21.02 -3.99 5.25
CA ARG A 54 19.91 -4.97 5.20
C ARG A 54 19.66 -5.65 6.55
N THR A 55 20.68 -5.80 7.38
CA THR A 55 20.57 -6.49 8.69
C THR A 55 20.36 -5.54 9.87
N THR A 56 20.78 -4.29 9.76
CA THR A 56 20.73 -3.31 10.87
C THR A 56 19.60 -2.30 10.74
N ASN A 57 19.17 -1.97 9.51
CA ASN A 57 18.16 -0.96 9.29
C ASN A 57 16.76 -1.50 9.59
N ALA A 58 15.99 -0.75 10.39
CA ALA A 58 14.62 -1.10 10.76
C ALA A 58 13.72 -1.34 9.54
N TYR A 59 13.95 -0.63 8.42
CA TYR A 59 13.21 -0.81 7.18
C TYR A 59 13.17 -2.28 6.73
N PHE A 60 14.33 -2.93 6.73
CA PHE A 60 14.46 -4.33 6.29
C PHE A 60 14.15 -5.33 7.41
N LYS A 61 14.34 -4.94 8.67
CA LYS A 61 14.16 -5.82 9.84
C LYS A 61 12.69 -5.98 10.27
N GLU A 62 11.88 -4.95 10.06
CA GLU A 62 10.49 -4.91 10.51
C GLU A 62 9.48 -5.33 9.44
N ASP A 63 9.94 -6.01 8.38
CA ASP A 63 9.11 -6.54 7.28
C ASP A 63 8.10 -5.52 6.75
N HIS A 64 8.54 -4.27 6.61
CA HIS A 64 7.66 -3.14 6.31
C HIS A 64 6.93 -3.31 4.97
N LEU A 65 7.56 -3.95 3.98
CA LEU A 65 6.91 -4.30 2.71
C LEU A 65 5.76 -5.29 2.92
N LEU A 66 6.00 -6.37 3.68
CA LEU A 66 5.00 -7.40 3.96
C LEU A 66 3.77 -6.79 4.67
N LYS A 67 4.01 -5.91 5.64
CA LYS A 67 2.92 -5.16 6.29
C LYS A 67 2.15 -4.30 5.29
N CYS A 68 2.85 -3.63 4.38
CA CYS A 68 2.24 -2.81 3.35
C CYS A 68 1.39 -3.62 2.36
N GLU A 69 1.82 -4.82 2.01
CA GLU A 69 1.09 -5.79 1.18
C GLU A 69 -0.18 -6.26 1.89
N GLY A 70 -0.11 -6.57 3.19
CA GLY A 70 -1.28 -6.89 4.01
C GLY A 70 -2.32 -5.77 4.05
N ASP A 71 -1.87 -4.53 4.25
CA ASP A 71 -2.74 -3.34 4.21
C ASP A 71 -3.38 -3.15 2.83
N TYR A 72 -2.63 -3.41 1.76
CA TYR A 72 -3.10 -3.32 0.38
C TYR A 72 -4.20 -4.35 0.08
N HIS A 73 -4.00 -5.61 0.43
CA HIS A 73 -5.01 -6.66 0.24
C HIS A 73 -6.27 -6.39 1.06
N THR A 74 -6.11 -6.01 2.33
CA THR A 74 -7.23 -5.61 3.19
C THR A 74 -8.02 -4.45 2.56
N ALA A 75 -7.34 -3.49 1.95
CA ALA A 75 -7.99 -2.37 1.30
C ALA A 75 -8.74 -2.77 0.03
N LEU A 76 -8.21 -3.71 -0.75
CA LEU A 76 -8.91 -4.28 -1.91
C LEU A 76 -10.18 -5.02 -1.48
N ASP A 77 -10.12 -5.88 -0.47
CA ASP A 77 -11.28 -6.63 0.02
C ASP A 77 -12.42 -5.68 0.39
N ILE A 78 -12.12 -4.62 1.14
CA ILE A 78 -13.10 -3.61 1.58
C ILE A 78 -13.69 -2.81 0.40
N MET A 79 -12.93 -2.63 -0.68
CA MET A 79 -13.41 -1.92 -1.87
C MET A 79 -14.20 -2.82 -2.81
N HIS A 80 -14.03 -4.15 -2.71
CA HIS A 80 -14.75 -5.14 -3.51
C HIS A 80 -16.06 -5.62 -2.85
N GLU A 81 -16.26 -5.37 -1.55
CA GLU A 81 -17.55 -5.51 -0.83
C GLU A 81 -18.61 -4.48 -1.25
#